data_AF-A0A534NS90-F1
#
_entry.id   AF-A0A534NS90-F1
#
_cell.length_a   1.000
_cell.length_b   1.000
_cell.length_c   1.000
_cell.angle_alpha   90.00
_cell.angle_beta   90.00
_cell.angle_gamma   90.00
#
_symmetry.space_group_name_H-M   'P 1'
#
loop_
_entity.id
_entity.type
_entity.pdbx_description
1 polymer ?
#
loop_
_entity_poly.entity_id
_entity_poly.type
_entity_poly.pdbx_seq_one_letter_code
_entity_poly.pdbx_strand_id
1 'polypeptide(L)'
;MQTRYEGLECVNRSPMIQASGETDVAITGSGRLDASATAAWNRGRNRAGVLEPLVARGVPPAHRIVAGRLRTAMVETVGCARVLIRAVTLVGSPFWQIHPTLCADVTVEGVTTTDSGPNSDGCDPESCERVVIRSCTFSCGDDNVALKSGRDEDGRRLGVPCRNVVIVGCQGEGRFGFITCGSEQSGGIENVFACANRSFGRGVGHALWVKSNSRRGGYTRNVNMDGFRGRVLDAVAAVTMHYDGQSGAFPPAFDGIHLRNLAVESAGAVLDLDGLEDSRIRNFTLSRSAFADVGAADRVRNADVVRSDVTVNGVAL
;
A
#
# COMPACT_ATOMS: atom_id res chain seq x y z
N MET A 1 22.35 -4.15 -7.63
CA MET A 1 22.03 -4.80 -6.35
C MET A 1 20.69 -5.49 -6.49
N GLN A 2 20.46 -6.61 -5.80
CA GLN A 2 19.13 -7.25 -5.80
C GLN A 2 18.12 -6.33 -5.10
N THR A 3 16.95 -6.15 -5.71
CA THR A 3 15.89 -5.21 -5.29
C THR A 3 14.58 -5.58 -6.01
N ARG A 4 13.48 -4.86 -5.73
CA ARG A 4 12.22 -4.97 -6.46
C ARG A 4 11.81 -3.66 -7.11
N TYR A 5 11.21 -3.75 -8.29
CA TYR A 5 10.55 -2.62 -8.94
C TYR A 5 9.08 -2.97 -9.19
N GLU A 6 8.16 -2.28 -8.51
CA GLU A 6 6.71 -2.50 -8.59
C GLU A 6 6.33 -3.99 -8.50
N GLY A 7 6.90 -4.69 -7.51
CA GLY A 7 6.60 -6.08 -7.17
C GLY A 7 7.35 -7.16 -7.96
N LEU A 8 8.31 -6.81 -8.81
CA LEU A 8 9.12 -7.75 -9.58
C LEU A 8 10.59 -7.71 -9.13
N GLU A 9 11.17 -8.88 -8.85
CA GLU A 9 12.59 -8.98 -8.46
C GLU A 9 13.51 -8.68 -9.64
N CYS A 10 14.57 -7.91 -9.40
CA CYS A 10 15.55 -7.52 -10.41
C CYS A 10 16.90 -7.12 -9.81
N VAL A 11 17.84 -6.75 -10.69
CA VAL A 11 19.10 -6.10 -10.31
C VAL A 11 19.11 -4.67 -10.84
N ASN A 12 19.01 -3.68 -9.95
CA ASN A 12 19.01 -2.26 -10.29
C ASN A 12 20.15 -1.50 -9.57
N ARG A 13 20.21 -0.18 -9.76
CA ARG A 13 21.05 0.74 -8.95
C ARG A 13 20.69 0.62 -7.47
N SER A 14 21.62 1.04 -6.61
CA SER A 14 21.34 1.14 -5.18
C SER A 14 20.24 2.18 -4.91
N PRO A 15 19.29 1.89 -4.02
CA PRO A 15 18.58 2.90 -3.23
C PRO A 15 19.55 3.87 -2.55
N MET A 16 19.06 5.02 -2.08
CA MET A 16 19.88 5.99 -1.37
C MET A 16 20.42 5.43 -0.04
N ILE A 17 19.58 4.70 0.69
CA ILE A 17 19.97 3.94 1.87
C ILE A 17 19.49 2.51 1.68
N GLN A 18 20.40 1.55 1.85
CA GLN A 18 20.09 0.15 1.63
C GLN A 18 20.75 -0.77 2.66
N ALA A 19 20.03 -1.81 3.05
CA ALA A 19 20.55 -2.96 3.80
C ALA A 19 19.98 -4.27 3.22
N SER A 20 20.79 -5.34 3.19
CA SER A 20 20.38 -6.64 2.65
C SER A 20 20.79 -7.77 3.58
N GLY A 21 19.83 -8.59 4.03
CA GLY A 21 20.12 -9.74 4.91
C GLY A 21 20.65 -9.35 6.30
N GLU A 22 20.53 -8.07 6.66
CA GLU A 22 21.05 -7.54 7.91
C GLU A 22 20.06 -7.70 9.05
N THR A 23 20.56 -7.61 10.27
CA THR A 23 19.76 -7.66 11.49
C THR A 23 20.12 -6.51 12.41
N ASP A 24 19.13 -5.97 13.14
CA ASP A 24 19.32 -4.80 14.04
C ASP A 24 19.70 -3.52 13.28
N VAL A 25 18.97 -3.24 12.21
CA VAL A 25 19.17 -2.04 11.38
C VAL A 25 18.31 -0.89 11.90
N ALA A 26 18.92 0.27 12.16
CA ALA A 26 18.20 1.44 12.61
C ALA A 26 18.57 2.72 11.84
N ILE A 27 17.56 3.48 11.42
CA ILE A 27 17.67 4.85 10.95
C ILE A 27 16.89 5.72 11.95
N THR A 28 17.58 6.59 12.68
CA THR A 28 16.95 7.37 13.76
C THR A 28 17.41 8.82 13.78
N GLY A 29 16.72 9.64 14.57
CA GLY A 29 16.99 11.06 14.75
C GLY A 29 15.98 11.93 14.01
N SER A 30 15.89 13.20 14.37
CA SER A 30 14.97 14.17 13.78
C SER A 30 15.53 14.87 12.53
N GLY A 31 16.47 14.20 11.85
CA GLY A 31 17.13 14.73 10.67
C GLY A 31 16.29 14.61 9.40
N ARG A 32 16.69 15.34 8.36
CA ARG A 32 16.10 15.28 7.01
C ARG A 32 17.00 14.45 6.10
N LEU A 33 16.42 13.45 5.46
CA LEU A 33 16.98 12.72 4.34
C LEU A 33 16.44 13.35 3.05
N ASP A 34 17.31 13.82 2.17
CA ASP A 34 16.92 14.57 0.96
C ASP A 34 17.41 13.87 -0.30
N ALA A 35 16.46 13.33 -1.08
CA ALA A 35 16.72 12.62 -2.32
C ALA A 35 16.57 13.51 -3.57
N SER A 36 16.38 14.83 -3.44
CA SER A 36 16.10 15.72 -4.57
C SER A 36 17.21 15.71 -5.63
N ALA A 37 18.47 15.60 -5.20
CA ALA A 37 19.62 15.52 -6.11
C ALA A 37 19.68 14.19 -6.88
N THR A 38 18.94 13.17 -6.46
CA THR A 38 18.92 11.86 -7.14
C THR A 38 18.15 11.89 -8.46
N ALA A 39 17.26 12.86 -8.68
CA ALA A 39 16.45 12.98 -9.90
C ALA A 39 17.29 13.06 -11.20
N ALA A 40 18.56 13.48 -11.10
CA ALA A 40 19.50 13.51 -12.23
C ALA A 40 19.80 12.10 -12.78
N TRP A 41 19.78 11.06 -11.95
CA TRP A 41 20.15 9.69 -12.34
C TRP A 41 19.10 8.63 -11.99
N ASN A 42 18.24 8.89 -11.00
CA ASN A 42 17.16 8.02 -10.56
C ASN A 42 15.94 8.26 -11.47
N ARG A 43 15.98 7.67 -12.67
CA ARG A 43 15.04 7.90 -13.77
C ARG A 43 14.48 6.58 -14.31
N GLY A 44 13.40 6.70 -15.09
CA GLY A 44 12.68 5.57 -15.65
C GLY A 44 11.31 5.40 -15.00
N ARG A 45 10.27 5.25 -15.82
CA ARG A 45 8.88 5.31 -15.36
C ARG A 45 8.09 4.04 -15.58
N ASN A 46 8.58 3.12 -16.41
CA ASN A 46 7.76 2.01 -16.89
C ASN A 46 8.57 0.73 -17.04
N ARG A 47 8.09 -0.34 -16.40
CA ARG A 47 8.65 -1.70 -16.48
C ARG A 47 8.35 -2.43 -17.80
N ALA A 48 7.32 -2.04 -18.56
CA ALA A 48 6.84 -2.79 -19.73
C ALA A 48 7.89 -2.98 -20.84
N GLY A 49 8.75 -1.98 -21.06
CA GLY A 49 9.85 -2.05 -22.04
C GLY A 49 11.21 -2.47 -21.43
N VAL A 50 11.24 -2.81 -20.15
CA VAL A 50 12.49 -2.99 -19.39
C VAL A 50 12.52 -4.33 -18.66
N LEU A 51 11.66 -4.49 -17.66
CA LEU A 51 11.68 -5.62 -16.73
C LEU A 51 10.67 -6.70 -17.11
N GLU A 52 9.47 -6.34 -17.56
CA GLU A 52 8.44 -7.32 -17.96
C GLU A 52 8.91 -8.30 -19.05
N PRO A 53 9.67 -7.87 -20.10
CA PRO A 53 10.16 -8.81 -21.11
C PRO A 53 11.19 -9.81 -20.56
N LEU A 54 11.93 -9.45 -19.51
CA LEU A 54 12.88 -10.37 -18.85
C LEU A 54 12.12 -11.42 -18.04
N VAL A 55 11.07 -11.00 -17.32
CA VAL A 55 10.18 -11.91 -16.58
C VAL A 55 9.48 -12.87 -17.55
N ALA A 56 8.90 -12.35 -18.65
CA ALA A 56 8.20 -13.16 -19.65
C ALA A 56 9.07 -14.21 -20.34
N ARG A 57 10.39 -13.98 -20.43
CA ARG A 57 11.37 -14.97 -20.94
C ARG A 57 11.85 -15.97 -19.88
N GLY A 58 11.35 -15.89 -18.65
CA GLY A 58 11.79 -16.73 -17.54
C GLY A 58 13.22 -16.44 -17.07
N VAL A 59 13.75 -15.24 -17.34
CA VAL A 59 15.09 -14.86 -16.87
C VAL A 59 15.11 -14.90 -15.33
N PRO A 60 16.03 -15.62 -14.68
CA PRO A 60 16.08 -15.67 -13.23
C PRO A 60 16.33 -14.28 -12.62
N PRO A 61 15.76 -13.95 -11.44
CA PRO A 61 15.86 -12.62 -10.81
C PRO A 61 17.28 -12.01 -10.80
N ALA A 62 18.29 -12.82 -10.45
CA ALA A 62 19.68 -12.39 -10.39
C ALA A 62 20.27 -11.93 -11.74
N HIS A 63 19.64 -12.29 -12.86
CA HIS A 63 20.06 -11.92 -14.21
C HIS A 63 19.16 -10.86 -14.86
N ARG A 64 18.14 -10.36 -14.15
CA ARG A 64 17.25 -9.30 -14.64
C ARG A 64 17.89 -7.92 -14.42
N ILE A 65 18.94 -7.61 -15.17
CA ILE A 65 19.74 -6.39 -15.01
C ILE A 65 19.02 -5.19 -15.65
N VAL A 66 18.63 -4.21 -14.82
CA VAL A 66 17.87 -3.01 -15.24
C VAL A 66 18.50 -1.70 -14.76
N ALA A 67 19.74 -1.75 -14.27
CA ALA A 67 20.47 -0.62 -13.72
C ALA A 67 20.40 0.65 -14.59
N GLY A 68 19.86 1.73 -14.02
CA GLY A 68 19.75 3.03 -14.70
C GLY A 68 18.60 3.15 -15.71
N ARG A 69 17.77 2.12 -15.86
CA ARG A 69 16.57 2.15 -16.72
C ARG A 69 15.28 2.29 -15.91
N LEU A 70 15.33 2.04 -14.61
CA LEU A 70 14.21 2.13 -13.68
C LEU A 70 14.63 2.86 -12.41
N ARG A 71 13.67 3.58 -11.82
CA ARG A 71 13.88 4.26 -10.53
C ARG A 71 14.12 3.26 -9.40
N THR A 72 14.64 3.76 -8.28
CA THR A 72 14.96 3.03 -7.05
C THR A 72 14.30 3.74 -5.88
N ALA A 73 13.89 2.98 -4.87
CA ALA A 73 13.35 3.52 -3.63
C ALA A 73 14.40 4.39 -2.90
N MET A 74 13.95 5.20 -1.95
CA MET A 74 14.84 6.04 -1.15
C MET A 74 15.50 5.24 -0.03
N VAL A 75 14.70 4.57 0.81
CA VAL A 75 15.18 3.65 1.86
C VAL A 75 14.66 2.25 1.56
N GLU A 76 15.54 1.28 1.32
CA GLU A 76 15.15 -0.12 1.09
C GLU A 76 15.86 -1.04 2.08
N THR A 77 15.10 -1.94 2.71
CA THR A 77 15.69 -3.06 3.47
C THR A 77 15.21 -4.34 2.83
N VAL A 78 16.13 -5.24 2.46
CA VAL A 78 15.82 -6.47 1.73
C VAL A 78 16.18 -7.66 2.61
N GLY A 79 15.21 -8.50 2.95
CA GLY A 79 15.47 -9.71 3.75
C GLY A 79 16.04 -9.44 5.14
N CYS A 80 15.76 -8.28 5.73
CA CYS A 80 16.33 -7.86 7.01
C CYS A 80 15.42 -8.24 8.20
N ALA A 81 15.98 -8.30 9.41
CA ALA A 81 15.23 -8.53 10.64
C ALA A 81 15.46 -7.43 11.68
N ARG A 82 14.45 -7.09 12.49
CA ARG A 82 14.52 -6.05 13.54
C ARG A 82 14.96 -4.70 12.97
N VAL A 83 14.12 -4.16 12.10
CA VAL A 83 14.36 -2.89 11.40
C VAL A 83 13.61 -1.76 12.11
N LEU A 84 14.30 -0.66 12.44
CA LEU A 84 13.72 0.54 13.02
C LEU A 84 13.97 1.76 12.13
N ILE A 85 12.92 2.43 11.67
CA ILE A 85 13.01 3.74 11.00
C ILE A 85 12.20 4.73 11.82
N ARG A 86 12.87 5.69 12.48
CA ARG A 86 12.23 6.53 13.49
C ARG A 86 12.58 8.02 13.38
N ALA A 87 11.55 8.86 13.48
CA ALA A 87 11.61 10.32 13.62
C ALA A 87 12.23 11.12 12.46
N VAL A 88 12.77 10.46 11.44
CA VAL A 88 13.36 11.12 10.27
C VAL A 88 12.30 11.73 9.37
N THR A 89 12.70 12.77 8.62
CA THR A 89 11.89 13.35 7.54
C THR A 89 12.49 12.95 6.20
N LEU A 90 11.70 12.35 5.31
CA LEU A 90 12.09 11.97 3.95
C LEU A 90 11.50 12.95 2.95
N VAL A 91 12.35 13.45 2.04
CA VAL A 91 11.91 14.38 1.00
C VAL A 91 12.54 14.10 -0.36
N GLY A 92 11.88 14.56 -1.41
CA GLY A 92 12.44 14.59 -2.77
C GLY A 92 12.64 13.20 -3.38
N SER A 93 11.93 12.18 -2.89
CA SER A 93 12.06 10.83 -3.42
C SER A 93 11.40 10.72 -4.79
N PRO A 94 12.13 10.33 -5.85
CA PRO A 94 11.54 10.18 -7.17
C PRO A 94 10.70 8.90 -7.29
N PHE A 95 10.71 8.01 -6.29
CA PHE A 95 9.96 6.74 -6.23
C PHE A 95 9.53 6.45 -4.78
N TRP A 96 9.25 5.20 -4.42
CA TRP A 96 8.86 4.79 -3.06
C TRP A 96 9.86 5.27 -2.00
N GLN A 97 9.33 5.78 -0.88
CA GLN A 97 10.16 6.41 0.15
C GLN A 97 10.74 5.40 1.13
N ILE A 98 9.93 4.46 1.62
CA ILE A 98 10.34 3.46 2.62
C ILE A 98 9.85 2.08 2.15
N HIS A 99 10.76 1.22 1.72
CA HIS A 99 10.44 -0.07 1.12
C HIS A 99 11.16 -1.22 1.84
N PRO A 100 10.64 -1.69 2.99
CA PRO A 100 11.07 -2.96 3.55
C PRO A 100 10.45 -4.08 2.73
N THR A 101 11.28 -4.99 2.21
CA THR A 101 10.85 -6.14 1.42
C THR A 101 11.45 -7.44 1.95
N LEU A 102 10.61 -8.47 2.10
CA LEU A 102 10.99 -9.76 2.72
C LEU A 102 11.55 -9.60 4.15
N CYS A 103 11.18 -8.54 4.86
CA CYS A 103 11.69 -8.25 6.20
C CYS A 103 10.79 -8.81 7.31
N ALA A 104 11.37 -8.99 8.49
CA ALA A 104 10.66 -9.38 9.70
C ALA A 104 10.92 -8.39 10.84
N ASP A 105 9.91 -8.15 11.69
CA ASP A 105 10.01 -7.24 12.85
C ASP A 105 10.41 -5.82 12.43
N VAL A 106 9.53 -5.16 11.67
CA VAL A 106 9.76 -3.82 11.12
C VAL A 106 8.96 -2.79 11.90
N THR A 107 9.61 -1.73 12.39
CA THR A 107 8.96 -0.57 13.03
C THR A 107 9.26 0.71 12.26
N VAL A 108 8.22 1.40 11.82
CA VAL A 108 8.29 2.76 11.26
C VAL A 108 7.53 3.69 12.21
N GLU A 109 8.24 4.62 12.85
CA GLU A 109 7.70 5.41 13.96
C GLU A 109 7.99 6.90 13.83
N GLY A 110 6.97 7.75 13.91
CA GLY A 110 7.18 9.21 13.96
C GLY A 110 7.81 9.79 12.69
N VAL A 111 7.79 9.05 11.58
CA VAL A 111 8.41 9.45 10.31
C VAL A 111 7.51 10.44 9.59
N THR A 112 8.12 11.42 8.92
CA THR A 112 7.43 12.35 8.02
C THR A 112 7.88 12.11 6.58
N THR A 113 6.94 11.97 5.64
CA THR A 113 7.21 11.90 4.19
C THR A 113 6.63 13.11 3.47
N THR A 114 7.15 13.43 2.29
CA THR A 114 6.63 14.54 1.46
C THR A 114 6.31 14.11 0.03
N ASP A 115 5.25 14.67 -0.53
CA ASP A 115 4.90 14.49 -1.94
C ASP A 115 6.04 14.97 -2.84
N SER A 116 6.52 14.06 -3.67
CA SER A 116 7.59 14.29 -4.65
C SER A 116 7.15 13.92 -6.07
N GLY A 117 5.84 13.77 -6.29
CA GLY A 117 5.23 13.42 -7.57
C GLY A 117 4.90 11.93 -7.73
N PRO A 118 4.73 11.44 -8.98
CA PRO A 118 4.20 10.11 -9.25
C PRO A 118 5.04 8.96 -8.66
N ASN A 119 4.36 7.99 -8.04
CA ASN A 119 4.96 6.83 -7.38
C ASN A 119 5.86 7.19 -6.20
N SER A 120 5.58 8.29 -5.49
CA SER A 120 6.27 8.66 -4.25
C SER A 120 5.53 8.16 -3.01
N ASP A 121 5.15 6.88 -3.03
CA ASP A 121 4.50 6.15 -1.94
C ASP A 121 5.27 6.35 -0.62
N GLY A 122 4.54 6.45 0.50
CA GLY A 122 5.14 6.80 1.80
C GLY A 122 5.86 5.63 2.46
N CYS A 123 5.19 4.50 2.61
CA CYS A 123 5.76 3.28 3.17
C CYS A 123 5.14 2.04 2.53
N ASP A 124 6.00 1.17 2.00
CA ASP A 124 5.67 0.01 1.19
C ASP A 124 6.16 -1.30 1.82
N PRO A 125 5.60 -1.79 2.95
CA PRO A 125 5.90 -3.14 3.41
C PRO A 125 5.52 -4.17 2.36
N GLU A 126 6.52 -4.84 1.79
CA GLU A 126 6.33 -5.81 0.73
C GLU A 126 6.79 -7.21 1.13
N SER A 127 5.86 -8.16 1.28
CA SER A 127 6.17 -9.52 1.76
C SER A 127 6.82 -9.54 3.15
N CYS A 128 6.43 -8.60 4.02
CA CYS A 128 6.98 -8.45 5.37
C CYS A 128 6.12 -9.13 6.44
N GLU A 129 6.72 -9.51 7.56
CA GLU A 129 6.01 -10.08 8.70
C GLU A 129 6.27 -9.30 9.99
N ARG A 130 5.22 -9.08 10.80
CA ARG A 130 5.27 -8.33 12.07
C ARG A 130 5.76 -6.90 11.84
N VAL A 131 4.85 -6.08 11.31
CA VAL A 131 5.13 -4.69 10.95
C VAL A 131 4.31 -3.75 11.85
N VAL A 132 4.95 -2.72 12.39
CA VAL A 132 4.30 -1.65 13.14
C VAL A 132 4.62 -0.32 12.47
N ILE A 133 3.58 0.40 12.03
CA ILE A 133 3.69 1.76 11.52
C ILE A 133 2.89 2.64 12.47
N ARG A 134 3.56 3.56 13.18
CA ARG A 134 2.90 4.37 14.22
C ARG A 134 3.30 5.83 14.25
N SER A 135 2.33 6.69 14.54
CA SER A 135 2.57 8.12 14.76
C SER A 135 3.28 8.83 13.59
N CYS A 136 3.16 8.31 12.37
CA CYS A 136 3.77 8.88 11.18
C CYS A 136 2.88 9.95 10.55
N THR A 137 3.49 10.89 9.82
CA THR A 137 2.82 11.88 8.99
C THR A 137 3.17 11.65 7.53
N PHE A 138 2.19 11.24 6.74
CA PHE A 138 2.39 10.95 5.34
C PHE A 138 1.79 12.06 4.46
N SER A 139 2.65 12.76 3.72
CA SER A 139 2.25 13.53 2.55
C SER A 139 2.94 12.85 1.36
N CYS A 140 2.17 12.31 0.42
CA CYS A 140 2.71 11.49 -0.66
C CYS A 140 2.04 11.83 -1.99
N GLY A 141 2.80 11.70 -3.08
CA GLY A 141 2.26 11.86 -4.44
C GLY A 141 1.52 10.62 -4.94
N ASP A 142 1.56 9.53 -4.17
CA ASP A 142 0.84 8.27 -4.40
C ASP A 142 0.21 7.78 -3.07
N ASP A 143 0.16 6.47 -2.82
CA ASP A 143 -0.34 5.89 -1.57
C ASP A 143 0.48 6.29 -0.32
N ASN A 144 -0.18 6.53 0.82
CA ASN A 144 0.53 6.85 2.07
C ASN A 144 1.19 5.58 2.67
N VAL A 145 0.43 4.51 2.86
CA VAL A 145 0.93 3.19 3.28
C VAL A 145 0.41 2.14 2.30
N ALA A 146 1.31 1.48 1.58
CA ALA A 146 0.97 0.48 0.56
C ALA A 146 1.50 -0.91 0.92
N LEU A 147 0.61 -1.77 1.40
CA LEU A 147 0.94 -3.17 1.70
C LEU A 147 1.00 -3.98 0.40
N LYS A 148 2.09 -4.71 0.20
CA LYS A 148 2.37 -5.44 -1.05
C LYS A 148 2.96 -6.83 -0.77
N SER A 149 2.98 -7.71 -1.76
CA SER A 149 3.57 -9.06 -1.68
C SER A 149 3.93 -9.62 -3.06
N GLY A 150 4.57 -8.79 -3.88
CA GLY A 150 5.00 -9.17 -5.22
C GLY A 150 3.89 -9.20 -6.26
N ARG A 151 4.30 -9.32 -7.53
CA ARG A 151 3.43 -9.16 -8.70
C ARG A 151 3.39 -10.40 -9.58
N ASP A 152 2.18 -10.75 -9.97
CA ASP A 152 1.85 -11.79 -10.94
C ASP A 152 2.63 -13.10 -10.67
N GLU A 153 3.24 -13.68 -11.70
CA GLU A 153 3.99 -14.93 -11.60
C GLU A 153 5.16 -14.82 -10.61
N ASP A 154 5.84 -13.67 -10.54
CA ASP A 154 7.01 -13.50 -9.67
C ASP A 154 6.59 -13.50 -8.19
N GLY A 155 5.49 -12.80 -7.87
CA GLY A 155 4.89 -12.82 -6.53
C GLY A 155 4.32 -14.20 -6.16
N ARG A 156 3.66 -14.89 -7.11
CA ARG A 156 3.18 -16.27 -6.89
C ARG A 156 4.32 -17.28 -6.69
N ARG A 157 5.41 -17.14 -7.44
CA ARG A 157 6.61 -17.98 -7.31
C ARG A 157 7.24 -17.84 -5.93
N LEU A 158 7.30 -16.60 -5.42
CA LEU A 158 7.80 -16.34 -4.07
C LEU A 158 6.83 -16.86 -3.00
N GLY A 159 5.54 -16.61 -3.16
CA GLY A 159 4.51 -17.10 -2.25
C GLY A 159 4.63 -16.58 -0.82
N VAL A 160 5.29 -15.43 -0.62
CA VAL A 160 5.49 -14.83 0.70
C VAL A 160 4.47 -13.69 0.91
N PRO A 161 3.53 -13.83 1.87
CA PRO A 161 2.55 -12.78 2.12
C PRO A 161 3.16 -11.61 2.90
N CYS A 162 2.51 -10.45 2.85
CA CYS A 162 2.69 -9.41 3.87
C CYS A 162 1.66 -9.62 4.98
N ARG A 163 2.12 -9.86 6.21
CA ARG A 163 1.22 -10.27 7.29
C ARG A 163 1.56 -9.72 8.67
N ASN A 164 0.54 -9.69 9.52
CA ASN A 164 0.63 -9.25 10.92
C ASN A 164 1.12 -7.79 10.97
N VAL A 165 0.29 -6.89 10.45
CA VAL A 165 0.61 -5.46 10.28
C VAL A 165 -0.29 -4.63 11.18
N VAL A 166 0.30 -3.72 11.95
CA VAL A 166 -0.40 -2.73 12.77
C VAL A 166 -0.09 -1.32 12.27
N ILE A 167 -1.12 -0.52 12.01
CA ILE A 167 -1.00 0.88 11.56
C ILE A 167 -1.79 1.78 12.51
N VAL A 168 -1.11 2.54 13.38
CA VAL A 168 -1.77 3.21 14.51
C VAL A 168 -1.37 4.68 14.69
N GLY A 169 -2.37 5.54 14.85
CA GLY A 169 -2.13 6.95 15.20
C GLY A 169 -1.39 7.74 14.12
N CYS A 170 -1.44 7.29 12.87
CA CYS A 170 -0.84 7.97 11.73
C CYS A 170 -1.80 9.01 11.14
N GLN A 171 -1.24 9.99 10.44
CA GLN A 171 -2.01 10.97 9.68
C GLN A 171 -1.54 11.07 8.23
N GLY A 172 -2.47 11.30 7.29
CA GLY A 172 -2.17 11.31 5.86
C GLY A 172 -2.85 12.42 5.05
N GLU A 173 -2.19 12.86 3.99
CA GLU A 173 -2.74 13.68 2.92
C GLU A 173 -2.21 13.15 1.57
N GLY A 174 -3.07 13.08 0.54
CA GLY A 174 -2.67 12.60 -0.78
C GLY A 174 -3.85 12.26 -1.70
N ARG A 175 -3.62 12.14 -3.01
CA ARG A 175 -4.69 11.86 -3.98
C ARG A 175 -5.19 10.41 -3.92
N PHE A 176 -4.41 9.46 -3.42
CA PHE A 176 -4.71 8.02 -3.50
C PHE A 176 -5.11 7.44 -2.13
N GLY A 177 -4.65 6.26 -1.73
CA GLY A 177 -5.10 5.66 -0.48
C GLY A 177 -4.27 6.06 0.73
N PHE A 178 -4.93 6.22 1.89
CA PHE A 178 -4.23 6.28 3.18
C PHE A 178 -3.60 4.92 3.51
N ILE A 179 -4.41 3.86 3.48
CA ILE A 179 -3.93 2.47 3.54
C ILE A 179 -4.36 1.77 2.27
N THR A 180 -3.40 1.19 1.55
CA THR A 180 -3.68 0.37 0.37
C THR A 180 -3.17 -1.05 0.53
N CYS A 181 -3.89 -1.98 -0.09
CA CYS A 181 -3.49 -3.37 -0.23
C CYS A 181 -3.37 -3.66 -1.72
N GLY A 182 -2.14 -3.82 -2.21
CA GLY A 182 -1.82 -4.07 -3.61
C GLY A 182 -1.32 -2.84 -4.40
N SER A 183 -1.32 -2.87 -5.74
CA SER A 183 -1.89 -3.95 -6.56
C SER A 183 -1.01 -5.20 -6.64
N GLU A 184 0.25 -5.07 -6.26
CA GLU A 184 1.23 -6.14 -6.14
C GLU A 184 0.92 -6.98 -4.90
N GLN A 185 -0.09 -7.85 -4.95
CA GLN A 185 -0.51 -8.65 -3.80
C GLN A 185 -0.56 -10.16 -4.09
N SER A 186 0.24 -10.60 -5.05
CA SER A 186 0.20 -11.98 -5.56
C SER A 186 0.65 -13.03 -4.54
N GLY A 187 1.49 -12.66 -3.57
CA GLY A 187 1.86 -13.51 -2.43
C GLY A 187 0.85 -13.52 -1.29
N GLY A 188 -0.13 -12.61 -1.32
CA GLY A 188 -1.16 -12.46 -0.29
C GLY A 188 -0.90 -11.31 0.70
N ILE A 189 -1.97 -10.77 1.27
CA ILE A 189 -1.95 -9.77 2.35
C ILE A 189 -2.93 -10.25 3.42
N GLU A 190 -2.48 -10.34 4.67
CA GLU A 190 -3.35 -10.82 5.76
C GLU A 190 -3.05 -10.25 7.13
N ASN A 191 -4.06 -10.26 8.00
CA ASN A 191 -3.96 -9.83 9.40
C ASN A 191 -3.43 -8.39 9.50
N VAL A 192 -4.22 -7.45 8.98
CA VAL A 192 -3.93 -6.02 9.03
C VAL A 192 -4.88 -5.37 10.02
N PHE A 193 -4.34 -4.62 10.97
CA PHE A 193 -5.12 -3.85 11.94
C PHE A 193 -4.69 -2.38 11.93
N ALA A 194 -5.58 -1.52 11.46
CA ALA A 194 -5.37 -0.08 11.42
C ALA A 194 -6.28 0.60 12.44
N CYS A 195 -5.76 1.44 13.31
CA CYS A 195 -6.60 2.13 14.30
C CYS A 195 -6.18 3.57 14.62
N ALA A 196 -7.16 4.37 15.02
CA ALA A 196 -6.96 5.75 15.45
C ALA A 196 -6.21 6.63 14.43
N ASN A 197 -6.42 6.38 13.14
CA ASN A 197 -5.77 7.13 12.06
C ASN A 197 -6.64 8.31 11.61
N ARG A 198 -6.04 9.26 10.88
CA ARG A 198 -6.79 10.37 10.29
C ARG A 198 -6.22 10.84 8.96
N SER A 199 -7.01 11.51 8.16
CA SER A 199 -6.50 12.42 7.15
C SER A 199 -6.39 13.85 7.68
N PHE A 200 -5.57 14.67 7.02
CA PHE A 200 -5.48 16.11 7.26
C PHE A 200 -5.46 16.87 5.92
N GLY A 201 -5.41 18.20 5.98
CA GLY A 201 -5.28 19.02 4.77
C GLY A 201 -6.43 18.75 3.80
N ARG A 202 -6.15 18.54 2.51
CA ARG A 202 -7.19 18.23 1.51
C ARG A 202 -7.89 16.89 1.77
N GLY A 203 -7.28 15.99 2.53
CA GLY A 203 -7.79 14.64 2.76
C GLY A 203 -7.00 13.59 1.97
N VAL A 204 -7.58 12.40 1.88
CA VAL A 204 -7.04 11.27 1.13
C VAL A 204 -8.05 10.80 0.09
N GLY A 205 -7.61 10.22 -1.04
CA GLY A 205 -8.49 9.59 -2.02
C GLY A 205 -9.41 8.54 -1.41
N HIS A 206 -8.82 7.62 -0.66
CA HIS A 206 -9.52 6.55 0.06
C HIS A 206 -8.95 6.38 1.47
N ALA A 207 -9.80 6.09 2.47
CA ALA A 207 -9.29 5.67 3.77
C ALA A 207 -8.68 4.26 3.69
N LEU A 208 -9.39 3.34 3.02
CA LEU A 208 -8.90 2.01 2.66
C LEU A 208 -9.07 1.78 1.15
N TRP A 209 -8.02 1.35 0.47
CA TRP A 209 -8.08 0.94 -0.93
C TRP A 209 -7.45 -0.43 -1.19
N VAL A 210 -8.28 -1.45 -1.44
CA VAL A 210 -7.82 -2.79 -1.84
C VAL A 210 -7.90 -2.90 -3.36
N LYS A 211 -6.78 -3.14 -4.01
CA LYS A 211 -6.67 -3.14 -5.48
C LYS A 211 -6.01 -4.41 -5.99
N SER A 212 -6.65 -5.11 -6.91
CA SER A 212 -6.07 -6.26 -7.62
C SER A 212 -6.74 -6.46 -8.97
N ASN A 213 -6.28 -7.46 -9.71
CA ASN A 213 -6.92 -7.95 -10.92
C ASN A 213 -6.64 -9.44 -11.12
N SER A 214 -7.32 -10.06 -12.09
CA SER A 214 -7.20 -11.51 -12.34
C SER A 214 -5.88 -11.94 -12.98
N ARG A 215 -4.88 -11.06 -13.13
CA ARG A 215 -3.49 -11.48 -13.39
C ARG A 215 -2.73 -11.82 -12.11
N ARG A 216 -3.13 -11.23 -10.97
CA ARG A 216 -2.39 -11.31 -9.71
C ARG A 216 -2.54 -12.65 -9.01
N GLY A 217 -3.75 -13.18 -8.91
CA GLY A 217 -4.10 -14.21 -7.93
C GLY A 217 -3.93 -13.69 -6.51
N GLY A 218 -3.48 -14.56 -5.61
CA GLY A 218 -3.26 -14.21 -4.21
C GLY A 218 -4.56 -13.90 -3.48
N TYR A 219 -4.44 -13.19 -2.36
CA TYR A 219 -5.58 -12.88 -1.49
C TYR A 219 -5.34 -11.61 -0.69
N THR A 220 -6.42 -10.95 -0.28
CA THR A 220 -6.42 -9.97 0.81
C THR A 220 -7.46 -10.43 1.83
N ARG A 221 -7.05 -10.73 3.06
CA ARG A 221 -7.96 -11.23 4.09
C ARG A 221 -7.70 -10.69 5.48
N ASN A 222 -8.73 -10.64 6.30
CA ASN A 222 -8.65 -10.16 7.68
C ASN A 222 -8.00 -8.75 7.77
N VAL A 223 -8.59 -7.79 7.07
CA VAL A 223 -8.20 -6.37 7.10
C VAL A 223 -9.20 -5.61 7.97
N ASN A 224 -8.70 -4.98 9.03
CA ASN A 224 -9.52 -4.35 10.05
C ASN A 224 -9.13 -2.88 10.19
N MET A 225 -10.10 -1.97 10.09
CA MET A 225 -9.94 -0.56 10.41
C MET A 225 -10.86 -0.17 11.56
N ASP A 226 -10.27 0.23 12.68
CA ASP A 226 -10.95 0.67 13.88
C ASP A 226 -10.63 2.13 14.19
N GLY A 227 -11.45 3.03 13.67
CA GLY A 227 -11.23 4.46 13.79
C GLY A 227 -10.42 5.05 12.64
N PHE A 228 -11.11 5.86 11.85
CA PHE A 228 -10.55 6.79 10.88
C PHE A 228 -11.34 8.10 10.93
N ARG A 229 -10.64 9.24 10.84
CA ARG A 229 -11.24 10.58 10.87
C ARG A 229 -10.71 11.48 9.76
N GLY A 230 -11.47 12.50 9.41
CA GLY A 230 -11.07 13.54 8.46
C GLY A 230 -11.82 13.45 7.13
N ARG A 231 -11.23 14.02 6.08
CA ARG A 231 -11.79 14.09 4.73
C ARG A 231 -11.31 12.95 3.83
N VAL A 232 -12.25 12.42 3.05
CA VAL A 232 -12.00 11.48 1.96
C VAL A 232 -12.48 12.12 0.65
N LEU A 233 -11.71 11.98 -0.43
CA LEU A 233 -12.00 12.65 -1.70
C LEU A 233 -12.89 11.79 -2.61
N ASP A 234 -12.61 10.49 -2.68
CA ASP A 234 -13.37 9.52 -3.47
C ASP A 234 -14.24 8.66 -2.55
N ALA A 235 -14.01 7.35 -2.46
CA ALA A 235 -14.76 6.46 -1.56
C ALA A 235 -14.02 6.21 -0.24
N VAL A 236 -14.71 6.16 0.91
CA VAL A 236 -14.11 5.80 2.20
C VAL A 236 -13.40 4.45 2.10
N ALA A 237 -14.09 3.45 1.54
CA ALA A 237 -13.50 2.17 1.20
C ALA A 237 -13.71 1.85 -0.27
N ALA A 238 -12.62 1.65 -1.00
CA ALA A 238 -12.62 1.13 -2.35
C ALA A 238 -12.02 -0.27 -2.37
N VAL A 239 -12.69 -1.22 -3.02
CA VAL A 239 -12.20 -2.59 -3.20
C VAL A 239 -12.47 -3.00 -4.65
N THR A 240 -11.42 -3.19 -5.44
CA THR A 240 -11.56 -3.52 -6.86
C THR A 240 -10.74 -4.73 -7.27
N MET A 241 -11.35 -5.61 -8.06
CA MET A 241 -10.69 -6.72 -8.76
C MET A 241 -10.52 -6.46 -10.27
N HIS A 242 -10.70 -5.20 -10.71
CA HIS A 242 -10.53 -4.77 -12.11
C HIS A 242 -9.42 -3.72 -12.26
N TYR A 243 -8.45 -3.71 -11.34
CA TYR A 243 -7.39 -2.69 -11.33
C TYR A 243 -6.63 -2.65 -12.65
N ASP A 244 -6.46 -1.43 -13.19
CA ASP A 244 -5.79 -1.14 -14.46
C ASP A 244 -6.48 -1.76 -15.70
N GLY A 245 -7.74 -2.22 -15.57
CA GLY A 245 -8.49 -2.83 -16.68
C GLY A 245 -7.88 -4.13 -17.21
N GLN A 246 -6.96 -4.75 -16.48
CA GLN A 246 -6.27 -5.97 -16.88
C GLN A 246 -7.03 -7.20 -16.40
N SER A 247 -7.02 -8.26 -17.22
CA SER A 247 -7.62 -9.55 -16.88
C SER A 247 -6.63 -10.70 -17.10
N GLY A 248 -6.81 -11.80 -16.39
CA GLY A 248 -6.00 -13.01 -16.47
C GLY A 248 -6.72 -14.24 -15.91
N ALA A 249 -5.97 -15.30 -15.64
CA ALA A 249 -6.51 -16.60 -15.21
C ALA A 249 -6.38 -16.88 -13.69
N PHE A 250 -6.01 -15.87 -12.91
CA PHE A 250 -5.75 -15.98 -11.47
C PHE A 250 -6.62 -14.96 -10.72
N PRO A 251 -7.92 -15.23 -10.51
CA PRO A 251 -8.78 -14.33 -9.75
C PRO A 251 -8.25 -14.19 -8.30
N PRO A 252 -8.14 -12.97 -7.76
CA PRO A 252 -7.78 -12.76 -6.36
C PRO A 252 -8.95 -13.10 -5.43
N ALA A 253 -8.66 -13.51 -4.21
CA ALA A 253 -9.68 -13.76 -3.18
C ALA A 253 -9.68 -12.66 -2.12
N PHE A 254 -10.82 -11.95 -1.97
CA PHE A 254 -11.01 -10.94 -0.92
C PHE A 254 -12.03 -11.41 0.11
N ASP A 255 -11.62 -11.51 1.37
CA ASP A 255 -12.42 -12.12 2.44
C ASP A 255 -12.11 -11.51 3.81
N GLY A 256 -13.10 -10.91 4.47
CA GLY A 256 -12.95 -10.38 5.82
C GLY A 256 -12.31 -9.00 5.82
N ILE A 257 -13.08 -8.00 5.38
CA ILE A 257 -12.70 -6.59 5.42
C ILE A 257 -13.68 -5.89 6.36
N HIS A 258 -13.19 -5.39 7.49
CA HIS A 258 -14.01 -4.92 8.60
C HIS A 258 -13.67 -3.48 8.96
N LEU A 259 -14.63 -2.58 8.81
CA LEU A 259 -14.51 -1.17 9.13
C LEU A 259 -15.44 -0.83 10.29
N ARG A 260 -14.92 -0.19 11.32
CA ARG A 260 -15.73 0.24 12.47
C ARG A 260 -15.24 1.52 13.11
N ASN A 261 -16.15 2.25 13.75
CA ASN A 261 -15.83 3.48 14.50
C ASN A 261 -15.25 4.61 13.61
N LEU A 262 -15.66 4.68 12.34
CA LEU A 262 -15.25 5.75 11.43
C LEU A 262 -16.09 7.01 11.67
N ALA A 263 -15.45 8.18 11.62
CA ALA A 263 -16.12 9.47 11.69
C ALA A 263 -15.54 10.39 10.60
N VAL A 264 -16.16 10.37 9.42
CA VAL A 264 -15.66 11.03 8.21
C VAL A 264 -16.46 12.31 7.96
N GLU A 265 -15.73 13.41 7.78
CA GLU A 265 -16.28 14.76 7.60
C GLU A 265 -16.93 14.91 6.22
N SER A 266 -16.25 14.42 5.18
CA SER A 266 -16.75 14.42 3.81
C SER A 266 -16.20 13.23 3.02
N ALA A 267 -16.98 12.72 2.07
CA ALA A 267 -16.56 11.68 1.12
C ALA A 267 -17.31 11.82 -0.22
N GLY A 268 -16.71 11.37 -1.32
CA GLY A 268 -17.43 11.18 -2.56
C GLY A 268 -18.49 10.06 -2.43
N ALA A 269 -18.13 8.93 -1.83
CA ALA A 269 -19.03 7.83 -1.48
C ALA A 269 -18.56 7.13 -0.20
N VAL A 270 -19.39 6.31 0.44
CA VAL A 270 -18.91 5.46 1.56
C VAL A 270 -18.20 4.24 0.99
N LEU A 271 -18.85 3.49 0.11
CA LEU A 271 -18.34 2.25 -0.47
C LEU A 271 -18.27 2.29 -2.00
N ASP A 272 -17.13 1.84 -2.53
CA ASP A 272 -16.95 1.48 -3.93
C ASP A 272 -16.35 0.07 -4.03
N LEU A 273 -17.21 -0.93 -4.14
CA LEU A 273 -16.86 -2.34 -4.13
C LEU A 273 -17.19 -2.98 -5.48
N ASP A 274 -16.20 -3.56 -6.12
CA ASP A 274 -16.28 -4.13 -7.45
C ASP A 274 -15.50 -5.45 -7.53
N GLY A 275 -16.18 -6.53 -7.16
CA GLY A 275 -15.68 -7.91 -7.23
C GLY A 275 -15.90 -8.56 -8.60
N LEU A 276 -15.27 -9.72 -8.81
CA LEU A 276 -15.54 -10.58 -9.97
C LEU A 276 -16.80 -11.40 -9.73
N GLU A 277 -17.50 -11.80 -10.79
CA GLU A 277 -18.72 -12.62 -10.69
C GLU A 277 -18.42 -13.99 -10.06
N ASP A 278 -17.30 -14.57 -10.46
CA ASP A 278 -16.73 -15.85 -10.05
C ASP A 278 -15.76 -15.75 -8.87
N SER A 279 -15.42 -14.53 -8.42
CA SER A 279 -14.68 -14.29 -7.16
C SER A 279 -15.23 -13.04 -6.47
N ARG A 280 -16.31 -13.23 -5.72
CA ARG A 280 -16.98 -12.15 -4.98
C ARG A 280 -16.13 -11.65 -3.81
N ILE A 281 -16.34 -10.39 -3.43
CA ILE A 281 -15.83 -9.84 -2.17
C ILE A 281 -16.71 -10.41 -1.04
N ARG A 282 -16.10 -11.16 -0.12
CA ARG A 282 -16.83 -11.85 0.96
C ARG A 282 -16.55 -11.21 2.32
N ASN A 283 -17.53 -11.31 3.22
CA ASN A 283 -17.43 -10.88 4.61
C ASN A 283 -16.96 -9.42 4.78
N PHE A 284 -17.55 -8.49 4.02
CA PHE A 284 -17.31 -7.07 4.21
C PHE A 284 -18.27 -6.53 5.29
N THR A 285 -17.75 -5.87 6.32
CA THR A 285 -18.57 -5.24 7.36
C THR A 285 -18.24 -3.77 7.54
N LEU A 286 -19.27 -2.95 7.73
CA LEU A 286 -19.15 -1.54 8.12
C LEU A 286 -20.06 -1.31 9.33
N SER A 287 -19.50 -0.86 10.45
CA SER A 287 -20.31 -0.70 11.67
C SER A 287 -19.96 0.52 12.52
N ARG A 288 -20.92 0.98 13.33
CA ARG A 288 -20.73 2.07 14.32
C ARG A 288 -19.99 3.27 13.71
N SER A 289 -20.45 3.73 12.55
CA SER A 289 -19.72 4.72 11.75
C SER A 289 -20.64 5.84 11.26
N ALA A 290 -20.11 7.06 11.21
CA ALA A 290 -20.82 8.24 10.77
C ALA A 290 -20.09 8.96 9.63
N PHE A 291 -20.85 9.32 8.59
CA PHE A 291 -20.38 10.00 7.38
C PHE A 291 -21.26 11.24 7.19
N ALA A 292 -20.67 12.44 7.29
CA ALA A 292 -21.44 13.68 7.40
C ALA A 292 -21.86 14.30 6.06
N ASP A 293 -20.91 14.43 5.10
CA ASP A 293 -21.14 15.02 3.79
C ASP A 293 -20.70 14.07 2.67
N VAL A 294 -21.60 13.19 2.25
CA VAL A 294 -21.38 12.18 1.21
C VAL A 294 -22.05 12.59 -0.10
N GLY A 295 -21.24 12.73 -1.16
CA GLY A 295 -21.66 13.31 -2.44
C GLY A 295 -22.41 12.37 -3.39
N ALA A 296 -22.27 11.05 -3.25
CA ALA A 296 -22.86 10.06 -4.13
C ALA A 296 -23.25 8.77 -3.38
N ALA A 297 -24.13 7.98 -4.00
CA ALA A 297 -24.51 6.68 -3.47
C ALA A 297 -23.38 5.65 -3.62
N ASP A 298 -23.39 4.65 -2.73
CA ASP A 298 -22.43 3.55 -2.78
C ASP A 298 -22.56 2.74 -4.07
N ARG A 299 -21.41 2.29 -4.61
CA ARG A 299 -21.35 1.30 -5.70
C ARG A 299 -20.94 -0.03 -5.11
N VAL A 300 -21.81 -1.04 -5.22
CA VAL A 300 -21.52 -2.39 -4.70
C VAL A 300 -21.88 -3.42 -5.77
N ARG A 301 -20.87 -4.12 -6.28
CA ARG A 301 -20.98 -5.17 -7.31
C ARG A 301 -20.22 -6.41 -6.84
N ASN A 302 -20.87 -7.57 -6.94
CA ASN A 302 -20.29 -8.86 -6.60
C ASN A 302 -19.64 -8.88 -5.21
N ALA A 303 -20.34 -8.31 -4.23
CA ALA A 303 -19.84 -8.16 -2.87
C ALA A 303 -20.95 -8.40 -1.85
N ASP A 304 -20.58 -9.02 -0.73
CA ASP A 304 -21.47 -9.28 0.39
C ASP A 304 -21.13 -8.29 1.52
N VAL A 305 -22.08 -7.38 1.82
CA VAL A 305 -21.86 -6.25 2.72
C VAL A 305 -22.87 -6.28 3.86
N VAL A 306 -22.38 -6.23 5.10
CA VAL A 306 -23.21 -6.06 6.30
C VAL A 306 -22.95 -4.67 6.90
N ARG A 307 -24.03 -3.90 7.10
CA ARG A 307 -24.01 -2.62 7.80
C ARG A 307 -24.74 -2.73 9.13
N SER A 308 -24.24 -2.05 10.17
CA SER A 308 -24.89 -1.99 11.49
C SER A 308 -24.47 -0.71 12.23
N ASP A 309 -25.43 0.07 12.71
CA ASP A 309 -25.20 1.36 13.37
C ASP A 309 -24.39 2.33 12.49
N VAL A 310 -24.84 2.52 11.25
CA VAL A 310 -24.20 3.41 10.28
C VAL A 310 -25.10 4.61 9.99
N THR A 311 -24.54 5.81 10.00
CA THR A 311 -25.24 7.04 9.60
C THR A 311 -24.54 7.70 8.42
N VAL A 312 -25.29 8.03 7.37
CA VAL A 312 -24.82 8.78 6.19
C VAL A 312 -25.70 10.00 6.00
N ASN A 313 -25.11 11.20 5.98
CA ASN A 313 -25.80 12.48 5.83
C ASN A 313 -26.97 12.65 6.84
N GLY A 314 -26.77 12.18 8.07
CA GLY A 314 -27.79 12.19 9.13
C GLY A 314 -28.85 11.09 9.06
N VAL A 315 -28.83 10.22 8.03
CA VAL A 315 -29.77 9.12 7.84
C VAL A 315 -29.14 7.79 8.27
N ALA A 316 -29.86 6.99 9.07
CA ALA A 316 -29.40 5.65 9.46
C ALA A 316 -29.56 4.65 8.30
N LEU A 317 -28.56 3.78 8.10
CA LEU A 317 -28.53 2.69 7.11
C LEU A 317 -28.67 1.31 7.75
#